data_AF-A0A5B7A2U5-F1
#
_entry.id   AF-A0A5B7A2U5-F1
#
_cell.length_a   1.000
_cell.length_b   1.000
_cell.length_c   1.000
_cell.angle_alpha   90.00
_cell.angle_beta   90.00
_cell.angle_gamma   90.00
#
_symmetry.space_group_name_H-M   'P 1'
#
loop_
_entity.id
_entity.type
_entity.pdbx_description
1 polymer ?
#
loop_
_entity_poly.entity_id
_entity_poly.type
_entity_poly.pdbx_seq_one_letter_code
_entity_poly.pdbx_strand_id
1 'polypeptide(L)'
;MIKDMYDRTVTITRTTVGETSEFSITVGLHLWSALSPYLFALVMDELTKHIQDEVPWCMFFADDIVLIDETKTTLNAKLEVWREALELRGFKISSMKIEYIECDFSKIRNTNGDIVKIENQEIMKSEKFHY
;
A
#
# COMPACT_ATOMS: atom_id res chain seq x y z
N MET A 1 19.42 -10.52 13.45
CA MET A 1 20.09 -9.28 12.98
C MET A 1 19.26 -8.03 13.25
N ILE A 2 17.98 -7.93 12.83
CA ILE A 2 17.14 -6.75 13.16
C ILE A 2 16.77 -6.70 14.66
N LYS A 3 16.49 -7.85 15.29
CA LYS A 3 16.14 -7.92 16.71
C LYS A 3 17.26 -7.45 17.67
N ASP A 4 18.52 -7.62 17.28
CA ASP A 4 19.67 -7.14 18.08
C ASP A 4 19.81 -5.62 18.06
N MET A 5 19.33 -4.93 17.02
CA MET A 5 19.45 -3.46 16.93
C MET A 5 18.51 -2.71 17.88
N TYR A 6 17.50 -3.40 18.40
CA TYR A 6 16.51 -2.84 19.33
C TYR A 6 16.65 -3.42 20.74
N ASP A 7 17.58 -4.36 20.95
CA ASP A 7 17.81 -4.93 22.28
C ASP A 7 18.25 -3.80 23.22
N ARG A 8 17.46 -3.58 24.29
CA ARG A 8 17.63 -2.52 25.31
C ARG A 8 17.45 -1.08 24.84
N THR A 9 16.80 -0.83 23.70
CA THR A 9 16.52 0.54 23.26
C THR A 9 15.26 1.08 23.95
N VAL A 10 15.39 2.22 24.63
CA VAL A 10 14.33 2.88 25.38
C VAL A 10 14.05 4.25 24.76
N THR A 11 12.79 4.65 24.65
CA THR A 11 12.41 5.97 24.10
C THR A 11 11.56 6.76 25.09
N ILE A 12 11.79 8.07 25.09
CA ILE A 12 11.08 9.09 25.86
C ILE A 12 10.55 10.11 24.86
N THR A 13 9.27 10.47 24.95
CA THR A 13 8.67 11.51 24.11
C THR A 13 8.34 12.74 24.96
N ARG A 14 8.77 13.92 24.49
CA ARG A 14 8.51 15.18 25.19
C ARG A 14 7.21 15.81 24.68
N THR A 15 6.23 15.92 25.55
CA THR A 15 4.94 16.59 25.28
C THR A 15 4.91 17.98 25.89
N THR A 16 3.90 18.79 25.53
CA THR A 16 3.68 20.12 26.11
C THR A 16 3.41 20.10 27.63
N VAL A 17 3.13 18.93 28.20
CA VAL A 17 2.85 18.70 29.64
C VAL A 17 4.04 18.05 30.37
N GLY A 18 5.09 17.63 29.65
CA GLY A 18 6.28 16.99 30.23
C GLY A 18 6.78 15.80 29.41
N GLU A 19 7.85 15.17 29.88
CA GLU A 19 8.40 13.94 29.30
C GLU A 19 7.58 12.71 29.73
N THR A 20 7.35 11.78 28.80
CA THR A 20 6.66 10.53 29.06
C THR A 20 7.57 9.53 29.76
N SER A 21 6.99 8.55 30.45
CA SER A 21 7.75 7.44 31.05
C SER A 21 8.43 6.60 29.97
N GLU A 22 9.65 6.16 30.24
CA GLU A 22 10.42 5.25 29.39
C GLU A 22 9.62 4.00 28.98
N PHE A 23 9.60 3.70 27.67
CA PHE A 23 9.05 2.45 27.15
C PHE A 23 10.01 1.79 26.16
N SER A 24 10.01 0.45 26.16
CA SER A 24 10.92 -0.39 25.36
C SER A 24 10.38 -0.63 23.95
N ILE A 25 11.16 -0.32 22.92
CA ILE A 25 10.80 -0.60 21.52
C ILE A 25 11.15 -2.06 21.22
N THR A 26 10.14 -2.91 21.05
CA THR A 26 10.35 -4.35 20.80
C THR A 26 10.38 -4.68 19.30
N VAL A 27 9.61 -3.95 18.49
CA VAL A 27 9.66 -3.95 17.02
C VAL A 27 9.17 -2.56 16.58
N GLY A 28 9.97 -1.80 15.83
CA GLY A 28 9.56 -0.48 15.39
C GLY A 28 10.53 0.11 14.39
N LEU A 29 10.11 0.25 13.13
CA LEU A 29 10.84 0.97 12.11
C LEU A 29 10.86 2.47 12.52
N HIS A 30 12.05 3.01 12.84
CA HIS A 30 12.17 4.38 13.33
C HIS A 30 11.70 5.35 12.22
N LEU A 31 10.61 6.07 12.46
CA LEU A 31 9.95 6.97 11.49
C LEU A 31 10.85 8.10 10.96
N TRP A 32 12.04 8.30 11.55
CA TRP A 32 13.04 9.31 11.18
C TRP A 32 14.32 8.74 10.56
N SER A 33 14.40 7.44 10.33
CA SER A 33 15.55 6.87 9.63
C SER A 33 15.35 7.03 8.12
N ALA A 34 16.27 7.68 7.43
CA ALA A 34 16.29 7.73 5.96
C ALA A 34 16.38 6.32 5.32
N LEU A 35 16.77 5.31 6.10
CA LEU A 35 16.89 3.92 5.67
C LEU A 35 15.55 3.14 5.75
N SER A 36 14.60 3.62 6.56
CA SER A 36 13.32 2.97 6.79
C SER A 36 12.50 2.78 5.50
N PRO A 37 12.29 3.81 4.67
CA PRO A 37 11.55 3.67 3.41
C PRO A 37 12.23 2.73 2.42
N TYR A 38 13.57 2.74 2.37
CA TYR A 38 14.33 1.87 1.48
C TYR A 38 14.21 0.39 1.87
N LEU A 39 14.31 0.07 3.16
CA LEU A 39 14.10 -1.29 3.66
C LEU A 39 12.66 -1.76 3.44
N PHE A 40 11.67 -0.87 3.62
CA PHE A 40 10.28 -1.18 3.32
C PHE A 40 10.09 -1.51 1.84
N ALA A 41 10.61 -0.68 0.94
CA ALA A 41 10.54 -0.92 -0.51
C ALA A 41 11.19 -2.26 -0.91
N LEU A 42 12.37 -2.59 -0.37
CA LEU A 42 13.04 -3.87 -0.65
C LEU A 42 12.24 -5.08 -0.17
N VAL A 43 11.64 -5.01 1.02
CA VAL A 43 10.81 -6.09 1.55
C VAL A 43 9.54 -6.25 0.71
N MET A 44 8.88 -5.14 0.36
CA MET A 44 7.69 -5.16 -0.47
C MET A 44 8.00 -5.71 -1.87
N ASP A 45 9.14 -5.35 -2.45
CA ASP A 45 9.59 -5.85 -3.75
C ASP A 45 9.73 -7.37 -3.75
N GLU A 46 10.47 -7.93 -2.80
CA GLU A 46 10.65 -9.38 -2.71
C GLU A 46 9.35 -10.14 -2.39
N LEU A 47 8.49 -9.58 -1.53
CA LEU A 47 7.20 -10.21 -1.17
C LEU A 47 6.24 -10.28 -2.35
N THR A 48 6.28 -9.27 -3.23
CA THR A 48 5.32 -9.10 -4.33
C THR A 48 5.88 -9.43 -5.70
N LYS A 49 7.17 -9.79 -5.80
CA LYS A 49 7.88 -10.13 -7.05
C LYS A 49 7.14 -11.11 -7.97
N HIS A 50 6.37 -12.05 -7.41
CA HIS A 50 5.64 -13.08 -8.16
C HIS A 50 4.29 -12.59 -8.73
N ILE A 51 3.81 -11.42 -8.32
CA ILE A 51 2.54 -10.81 -8.76
C ILE A 51 2.74 -9.42 -9.39
N GLN A 52 3.97 -8.88 -9.37
CA GLN A 52 4.30 -7.64 -10.05
C GLN A 52 4.28 -7.83 -11.57
N ASP A 53 3.61 -6.90 -12.25
CA ASP A 53 3.68 -6.74 -13.70
C ASP A 53 4.72 -5.69 -14.08
N GLU A 54 5.10 -5.66 -15.36
CA GLU A 54 5.99 -4.64 -15.91
C GLU A 54 5.35 -3.24 -15.87
N VAL A 55 6.18 -2.20 -15.81
CA VAL A 55 5.72 -0.80 -15.90
C VAL A 55 5.08 -0.56 -17.28
N PRO A 56 3.92 0.14 -17.36
CA PRO A 56 3.22 0.85 -16.29
C PRO A 56 2.10 0.03 -15.61
N TRP A 57 1.95 -1.25 -15.91
CA TRP A 57 0.83 -2.08 -15.47
C TRP A 57 0.80 -2.33 -13.95
N CYS A 58 1.97 -2.29 -13.31
CA CYS A 58 2.11 -2.28 -11.86
C CYS A 58 3.24 -1.32 -11.45
N MET A 59 2.99 -0.46 -10.46
CA MET A 59 4.00 0.46 -9.94
C MET A 59 3.92 0.52 -8.41
N PHE A 60 5.08 0.48 -7.76
CA PHE A 60 5.23 0.69 -6.33
C PHE A 60 5.90 2.02 -6.06
N PHE A 61 5.32 2.80 -5.13
CA PHE A 61 5.94 4.05 -4.68
C PHE A 61 5.73 4.24 -3.19
N ALA A 62 6.81 4.19 -2.42
CA ALA A 62 6.76 4.22 -0.95
C ALA A 62 5.76 3.19 -0.40
N ASP A 63 4.65 3.64 0.18
CA ASP A 63 3.55 2.83 0.72
C ASP A 63 2.38 2.60 -0.26
N ASP A 64 2.41 3.22 -1.43
CA ASP A 64 1.35 3.12 -2.45
C ASP A 64 1.65 2.10 -3.54
N ILE A 65 0.59 1.43 -3.99
CA ILE A 65 0.59 0.45 -5.09
C ILE A 65 -0.40 0.93 -6.15
N VAL A 66 0.09 1.07 -7.38
CA VAL A 66 -0.73 1.45 -8.53
C VAL A 66 -0.88 0.24 -9.43
N LEU A 67 -2.14 -0.16 -9.68
CA LEU A 67 -2.51 -1.23 -10.59
C LEU A 67 -3.23 -0.62 -11.80
N ILE A 68 -2.74 -0.94 -13.00
CA ILE A 68 -3.33 -0.46 -14.25
C ILE A 68 -3.77 -1.68 -15.06
N ASP A 69 -4.93 -1.57 -15.70
CA ASP A 69 -5.48 -2.55 -16.61
C ASP A 69 -6.41 -1.87 -17.63
N GLU A 70 -6.69 -2.55 -18.74
CA GLU A 70 -7.52 -2.02 -19.83
C GLU A 70 -9.02 -2.08 -19.52
N THR A 71 -9.44 -3.03 -18.68
CA THR A 71 -10.85 -3.23 -18.32
C THR A 71 -11.04 -3.27 -16.82
N LYS A 72 -12.23 -2.87 -16.34
CA LYS A 72 -12.59 -2.94 -14.91
C LYS A 72 -12.64 -4.38 -14.40
N THR A 73 -13.02 -5.33 -15.27
CA THR A 73 -13.10 -6.75 -14.92
C THR A 73 -11.72 -7.32 -14.66
N THR A 74 -10.75 -7.05 -15.54
CA THR A 74 -9.36 -7.49 -15.38
C THR A 74 -8.68 -6.76 -14.22
N LEU A 75 -8.95 -5.47 -14.05
CA LEU A 75 -8.50 -4.69 -12.88
C LEU A 75 -9.01 -5.29 -11.55
N ASN A 76 -10.29 -5.64 -11.46
CA ASN A 76 -10.87 -6.27 -10.27
C ASN A 76 -10.19 -7.62 -9.96
N ALA A 77 -9.99 -8.46 -10.97
CA ALA A 77 -9.30 -9.74 -10.79
C ALA A 77 -7.87 -9.55 -10.27
N LYS A 78 -7.15 -8.59 -10.85
CA LYS A 78 -5.80 -8.22 -10.41
C LYS A 78 -5.82 -7.71 -8.97
N LEU A 79 -6.73 -6.81 -8.64
CA LEU A 79 -6.85 -6.25 -7.30
C LEU A 79 -7.10 -7.32 -6.22
N GLU A 80 -7.91 -8.34 -6.52
CA GLU A 80 -8.12 -9.47 -5.60
C GLU A 80 -6.87 -10.35 -5.44
N VAL A 81 -6.12 -10.61 -6.52
CA VAL A 81 -4.81 -11.31 -6.43
C VAL A 81 -3.84 -10.54 -5.53
N TRP A 82 -3.80 -9.22 -5.66
CA TRP A 82 -2.98 -8.36 -4.81
C TRP A 82 -3.42 -8.39 -3.35
N ARG A 83 -4.73 -8.35 -3.09
CA ARG A 83 -5.30 -8.47 -1.75
C ARG A 83 -4.90 -9.78 -1.09
N GLU A 84 -5.12 -10.91 -1.75
CA GLU A 84 -4.78 -12.23 -1.23
C GLU A 84 -3.28 -12.36 -0.96
N ALA A 85 -2.43 -11.95 -1.90
CA ALA A 85 -0.98 -12.04 -1.75
C ALA A 85 -0.47 -11.21 -0.57
N LEU A 86 -1.00 -10.00 -0.36
CA LEU A 86 -0.61 -9.12 0.75
C LEU A 86 -1.12 -9.66 2.09
N GLU A 87 -2.37 -10.11 2.14
CA GLU A 87 -2.96 -10.70 3.35
C GLU A 87 -2.26 -11.99 3.79
N LEU A 88 -1.88 -12.86 2.84
CA LEU A 88 -1.09 -14.06 3.11
C LEU A 88 0.26 -13.75 3.75
N ARG A 89 0.79 -12.54 3.55
CA ARG A 89 2.05 -12.05 4.15
C ARG A 89 1.83 -11.20 5.40
N GLY A 90 0.58 -11.09 5.88
CA GLY A 90 0.22 -10.34 7.09
C GLY A 90 0.02 -8.84 6.88
N PHE A 91 -0.03 -8.37 5.64
CA PHE A 91 -0.39 -6.99 5.32
C PHE A 91 -1.91 -6.85 5.24
N LYS A 92 -2.41 -5.64 5.49
CA LYS A 92 -3.83 -5.34 5.38
C LYS A 92 -4.03 -4.20 4.41
N ILE A 93 -4.90 -4.40 3.42
CA ILE A 93 -5.33 -3.34 2.51
C ILE A 93 -6.44 -2.53 3.19
N SER A 94 -6.35 -1.20 3.08
CA SER A 94 -7.37 -0.29 3.59
C SER A 94 -8.38 0.03 2.50
N SER A 95 -9.56 -0.62 2.51
CA SER A 95 -10.62 -0.35 1.51
C SER A 95 -11.05 1.12 1.44
N MET A 96 -10.90 1.87 2.54
CA MET A 96 -11.18 3.32 2.59
C MET A 96 -10.17 4.20 1.85
N LYS A 97 -8.96 3.69 1.58
CA LYS A 97 -7.88 4.45 0.92
C LYS A 97 -7.72 4.10 -0.55
N ILE A 98 -8.35 3.03 -1.02
CA ILE A 98 -8.27 2.64 -2.41
C ILE A 98 -9.17 3.58 -3.21
N GLU A 99 -8.61 4.14 -4.27
CA GLU A 99 -9.32 4.91 -5.27
C GLU A 99 -9.01 4.30 -6.63
N TYR A 100 -9.95 4.41 -7.57
CA TYR A 100 -9.68 4.07 -8.97
C TYR A 100 -9.94 5.25 -9.87
N ILE A 101 -9.12 5.38 -10.92
CA ILE A 101 -9.26 6.42 -11.95
C ILE A 101 -9.49 5.70 -13.28
N GLU A 102 -10.47 6.16 -14.03
CA GLU A 102 -10.80 5.62 -15.35
C GLU A 102 -10.33 6.61 -16.41
N CYS A 103 -9.31 6.21 -17.19
CA CYS A 103 -8.78 7.02 -18.29
C CYS A 103 -9.49 6.64 -19.59
N ASP A 104 -10.51 7.42 -19.98
CA ASP A 104 -11.14 7.25 -21.29
C ASP A 104 -10.29 7.93 -22.38
N PHE A 105 -9.38 7.15 -22.98
CA PHE A 105 -8.60 7.59 -24.14
C PHE A 105 -9.41 7.53 -25.45
N SER A 106 -10.62 6.96 -25.41
CA SER A 106 -11.52 6.87 -26.54
C SER A 106 -12.61 7.95 -26.44
N LYS A 107 -13.19 8.38 -27.57
CA LYS A 107 -14.37 9.28 -27.54
C LYS A 107 -15.68 8.51 -27.37
N ILE A 108 -15.63 7.19 -27.15
CA ILE A 108 -16.79 6.31 -27.09
C ILE A 108 -16.94 5.89 -25.64
N ARG A 109 -17.85 6.56 -24.93
CA ARG A 109 -18.25 6.16 -23.58
C ARG A 109 -18.97 4.83 -23.66
N ASN A 110 -18.24 3.72 -23.57
CA ASN A 110 -18.85 2.46 -23.17
C ASN A 110 -19.15 2.59 -21.69
N THR A 111 -20.37 3.03 -21.37
CA THR A 111 -20.95 2.96 -20.04
C THR A 111 -21.27 1.49 -19.73
N ASN A 112 -20.26 0.62 -19.75
CA ASN A 112 -20.40 -0.64 -19.06
C ASN A 112 -20.42 -0.29 -17.58
N GLY A 113 -21.57 -0.53 -16.94
CA GLY A 113 -21.82 -0.34 -15.51
C GLY A 113 -21.04 -1.30 -14.63
N ASP A 114 -19.85 -1.72 -15.09
CA ASP A 114 -18.93 -2.52 -14.31
C ASP A 114 -18.36 -1.63 -13.21
N ILE A 115 -18.53 -2.09 -11.98
CA ILE A 115 -18.11 -1.40 -10.76
C ILE A 115 -16.80 -2.02 -10.31
N VAL A 116 -15.83 -1.19 -9.94
CA VAL A 116 -14.58 -1.64 -9.35
C VAL A 116 -14.84 -1.97 -7.88
N LYS A 117 -14.50 -3.18 -7.45
CA LYS A 117 -14.82 -3.69 -6.10
C LYS A 117 -13.62 -4.41 -5.47
N ILE A 118 -13.52 -4.30 -4.16
CA ILE A 118 -12.65 -5.11 -3.30
C ILE A 118 -13.50 -5.78 -2.23
N GLU A 119 -13.39 -7.10 -2.04
CA GLU A 119 -14.19 -7.82 -1.02
C GLU A 119 -15.72 -7.57 -1.14
N ASN A 120 -16.23 -7.39 -2.37
CA ASN A 120 -17.59 -6.96 -2.69
C ASN A 120 -17.97 -5.51 -2.29
N GLN A 121 -17.06 -4.73 -1.71
CA GLN A 121 -17.22 -3.30 -1.45
C GLN A 121 -16.83 -2.49 -2.69
N GLU A 122 -17.68 -1.53 -3.06
CA GLU A 122 -17.39 -0.58 -4.15
C GLU A 122 -16.27 0.39 -3.76
N ILE A 123 -15.28 0.50 -4.64
CA ILE A 123 -14.16 1.42 -4.52
C ILE A 123 -14.60 2.79 -5.05
N MET A 124 -14.16 3.87 -4.40
CA MET A 124 -14.50 5.23 -4.84
C MET A 124 -13.82 5.54 -6.17
N LYS A 125 -14.61 6.02 -7.15
CA LYS A 125 -14.08 6.60 -8.37
C LYS A 125 -13.52 7.99 -8.07
N SER A 126 -12.27 8.23 -8.44
CA SER A 126 -11.64 9.53 -8.35
C SER A 126 -11.48 10.16 -9.73
N GLU A 127 -11.61 11.48 -9.81
CA GLU A 127 -11.39 12.24 -11.04
C GLU A 127 -9.94 12.72 -11.18
N LYS A 128 -9.17 12.69 -10.09
CA LYS A 128 -7.81 13.21 -10.02
C LYS A 128 -6.94 12.32 -9.15
N PHE A 129 -5.69 12.16 -9.57
CA PHE A 129 -4.69 11.51 -8.74
C PHE A 129 -4.24 12.47 -7.63
N HIS A 130 -4.34 12.04 -6.39
CA HIS A 130 -3.92 12.78 -5.20
C HIS A 130 -2.72 12.07 -4.55
N TYR A 131 -1.69 12.82 -4.16
CA TYR A 131 -0.51 12.38 -3.42
C TYR A 131 -0.40 13.19 -2.12
#